data_AF-A0A0Q5KS59-F1
#
_entry.id   AF-A0A0Q5KS59-F1
#
_cell.length_a   1.000
_cell.length_b   1.000
_cell.length_c   1.000
_cell.angle_alpha   90.00
_cell.angle_beta   90.00
_cell.angle_gamma   90.00
#
_symmetry.space_group_name_H-M   'P 1'
#
loop_
_entity.id
_entity.type
_entity.pdbx_description
1 polymer ?
#
loop_
_entity_poly.entity_id
_entity_poly.type
_entity_poly.pdbx_seq_one_letter_code
_entity_poly.pdbx_strand_id
1 'polypeptide(L)'
;MSDSVSAYNASLVAEIACQYDRRGSGEADLVEFESFVASRVGLFERDGSGVRDATSALVAELEHIRYTSDIEHQEIARAVDGYLVTFARPQTRNGRETALR
;
A
#
# COMPACT_ATOMS: atom_id res chain seq x y z
N MET A 1 5.13 -9.73 19.51
CA MET A 1 4.79 -10.86 18.62
C MET A 1 4.32 -10.23 17.32
N SER A 2 4.96 -10.50 16.19
CA SER A 2 4.48 -10.01 14.90
C SER A 2 3.45 -11.02 14.43
N ASP A 3 2.18 -10.72 14.67
CA ASP A 3 1.09 -11.48 14.06
C ASP A 3 1.18 -11.25 12.56
N SER A 4 1.42 -12.33 11.82
CA SER A 4 1.54 -12.29 10.37
C SER A 4 0.24 -11.77 9.75
N VAL A 5 0.35 -10.91 8.74
CA VAL A 5 -0.79 -10.44 7.95
C VAL A 5 -1.59 -11.64 7.43
N SER A 6 -2.91 -11.64 7.62
CA SER A 6 -3.81 -12.68 7.12
C SER A 6 -3.72 -12.80 5.60
N ALA A 7 -4.04 -13.97 5.03
CA ALA A 7 -4.01 -14.15 3.58
C ALA A 7 -4.97 -13.18 2.85
N TYR A 8 -6.12 -12.89 3.47
CA TYR A 8 -7.08 -11.93 2.96
C TYR A 8 -6.51 -10.50 2.97
N ASN A 9 -6.00 -10.05 4.11
CA ASN A 9 -5.36 -8.74 4.22
C ASN A 9 -4.15 -8.60 3.28
N ALA A 10 -3.37 -9.65 3.10
CA ALA A 10 -2.25 -9.67 2.15
C ALA A 10 -2.72 -9.51 0.70
N SER A 11 -3.89 -10.04 0.33
CA SER A 11 -4.47 -9.82 -1.00
C SER A 11 -4.88 -8.35 -1.23
N LEU A 12 -5.42 -7.69 -0.20
CA LEU A 12 -5.73 -6.25 -0.27
C LEU A 12 -4.47 -5.39 -0.37
N VAL A 13 -3.39 -5.75 0.34
CA VAL A 13 -2.08 -5.09 0.18
C VAL A 13 -1.55 -5.24 -1.24
N ALA A 14 -1.69 -6.43 -1.84
CA ALA A 14 -1.29 -6.67 -3.22
C ALA A 14 -2.12 -5.84 -4.23
N GLU A 15 -3.42 -5.67 -3.98
CA GLU A 15 -4.26 -4.74 -4.77
C GLU A 15 -3.76 -3.29 -4.72
N ILE A 16 -3.34 -2.83 -3.54
CA ILE A 16 -2.76 -1.48 -3.37
C ILE A 16 -1.45 -1.36 -4.14
N ALA A 17 -0.58 -2.37 -4.09
CA ALA A 17 0.66 -2.39 -4.86
C ALA A 17 0.40 -2.30 -6.38
N CYS A 18 -0.53 -3.11 -6.90
CA CYS A 18 -0.91 -3.07 -8.31
C CYS A 18 -1.44 -1.68 -8.73
N GLN A 19 -2.20 -1.00 -7.88
CA GLN A 19 -2.67 0.35 -8.20
C GLN A 19 -1.57 1.41 -8.12
N TYR A 20 -0.61 1.23 -7.22
CA TYR A 20 0.54 2.11 -7.17
C TYR A 20 1.40 1.98 -8.43
N ASP A 21 1.59 0.77 -8.95
CA ASP A 21 2.27 0.54 -10.23
C ASP A 21 1.55 1.24 -11.40
N ARG A 22 0.21 1.18 -11.44
CA ARG A 22 -0.60 1.90 -12.44
C ARG A 22 -0.48 3.42 -12.32
N ARG A 23 -0.34 3.95 -11.10
CA ARG A 23 -0.02 5.37 -10.89
C ARG A 23 1.38 5.68 -11.46
N GLY A 24 2.37 4.84 -11.17
CA GLY A 24 3.74 4.96 -11.67
C GLY A 24 3.84 4.94 -13.20
N SER A 25 2.94 4.21 -13.87
CA SER A 25 2.84 4.20 -15.34
C SER A 25 2.03 5.36 -15.93
N GLY A 26 1.40 6.20 -15.10
CA GLY A 26 0.53 7.30 -15.53
C GLY A 26 -0.89 6.88 -15.90
N GLU A 27 -1.29 5.63 -15.63
CA GLU A 27 -2.67 5.14 -15.82
C GLU A 27 -3.64 5.55 -14.72
N ALA A 28 -3.14 6.07 -13.60
CA ALA A 28 -3.93 6.60 -12.51
C ALA A 28 -3.26 7.87 -11.94
N ASP A 29 -4.07 8.86 -11.55
CA ASP A 29 -3.55 10.03 -10.83
C ASP A 29 -3.52 9.82 -9.30
N LEU A 30 -3.03 10.82 -8.55
CA LEU A 30 -2.97 10.75 -7.09
C LEU A 30 -4.36 10.67 -6.45
N VAL A 31 -5.36 11.40 -6.96
CA VAL A 31 -6.71 11.43 -6.39
C VAL A 31 -7.39 10.08 -6.57
N GLU A 32 -7.21 9.46 -7.74
CA GLU A 32 -7.69 8.12 -8.04
C GLU A 32 -7.02 7.07 -7.16
N PHE A 33 -5.70 7.17 -6.97
CA PHE A 33 -4.95 6.27 -6.09
C PHE A 33 -5.36 6.43 -4.63
N GLU A 34 -5.43 7.65 -4.10
CA GLU A 34 -5.89 7.95 -2.73
C GLU A 34 -7.30 7.40 -2.49
N SER A 35 -8.24 7.68 -3.41
CA SER A 35 -9.62 7.20 -3.32
C SER A 35 -9.68 5.66 -3.32
N PHE A 36 -8.83 5.03 -4.13
CA PHE A 36 -8.69 3.58 -4.13
C PHE A 36 -8.25 3.06 -2.77
N VAL A 37 -7.14 3.57 -2.21
CA VAL A 37 -6.62 3.11 -0.91
C VAL A 37 -7.64 3.36 0.20
N ALA A 38 -8.30 4.53 0.22
CA ALA A 38 -9.34 4.88 1.18
C ALA A 38 -10.50 3.88 1.19
N SER A 39 -10.96 3.46 0.01
CA SER A 39 -12.04 2.47 -0.10
C SER A 39 -11.66 1.06 0.40
N ARG A 40 -10.36 0.76 0.59
CA ARG A 40 -9.88 -0.54 1.11
C ARG A 40 -9.79 -0.57 2.63
N VAL A 41 -9.66 0.59 3.30
CA VAL A 41 -9.48 0.66 4.77
C VAL A 41 -10.56 -0.12 5.52
N GLY A 42 -11.82 -0.01 5.10
CA GLY A 42 -12.94 -0.71 5.73
C GLY A 42 -12.96 -2.22 5.50
N LEU A 43 -12.24 -2.71 4.49
CA LEU A 43 -12.18 -4.13 4.13
C LEU A 43 -11.16 -4.88 4.98
N PHE A 44 -10.09 -4.23 5.43
CA PHE A 44 -9.06 -4.89 6.25
C PHE A 44 -9.63 -5.49 7.55
N GLU A 45 -9.36 -6.79 7.73
CA GLU A 45 -9.68 -7.54 8.94
C GLU A 45 -8.79 -7.11 10.11
N ARG A 46 -9.32 -7.21 11.34
CA ARG A 46 -8.55 -7.00 12.57
C ARG A 46 -7.84 -8.29 12.97
N ASP A 47 -6.79 -8.64 12.23
CA ASP A 47 -5.99 -9.86 12.43
C ASP A 47 -4.81 -9.70 13.41
N GLY A 48 -4.64 -8.51 14.00
CA GLY A 48 -3.54 -8.19 14.91
C GLY A 48 -2.27 -7.69 14.23
N SER A 49 -2.18 -7.71 12.89
CA SER A 49 -1.00 -7.26 12.15
C SER A 49 -0.80 -5.75 12.11
N GLY A 50 -1.84 -4.97 12.44
CA GLY A 50 -1.83 -3.51 12.37
C GLY A 50 -2.00 -2.94 10.95
N VAL A 51 -2.15 -3.78 9.92
CA VAL A 51 -2.27 -3.35 8.51
C VAL A 51 -3.43 -2.40 8.26
N ARG A 52 -4.56 -2.57 8.96
CA ARG A 52 -5.72 -1.69 8.85
C ARG A 52 -5.40 -0.26 9.31
N ASP A 53 -4.76 -0.14 10.46
CA ASP A 53 -4.42 1.15 11.05
C ASP A 53 -3.33 1.83 10.21
N ALA A 54 -2.35 1.07 9.73
CA ALA A 54 -1.32 1.57 8.83
C ALA A 54 -1.88 2.01 7.47
N THR A 55 -2.88 1.31 6.92
CA THR A 55 -3.56 1.73 5.69
C THR A 55 -4.32 3.03 5.91
N SER A 56 -4.96 3.19 7.07
CA SER A 56 -5.64 4.45 7.44
C SER A 56 -4.65 5.61 7.53
N ALA A 57 -3.47 5.37 8.12
CA ALA A 57 -2.39 6.35 8.18
C ALA A 57 -1.84 6.70 6.78
N LEU A 58 -1.70 5.71 5.89
CA LEU A 58 -1.29 5.95 4.50
C LEU A 58 -2.27 6.88 3.78
N VAL A 59 -3.58 6.71 3.95
CA VAL A 59 -4.59 7.59 3.34
C VAL A 59 -4.42 9.03 3.82
N ALA A 60 -4.24 9.23 5.13
CA ALA A 60 -4.04 10.56 5.69
C ALA A 60 -2.75 11.22 5.18
N GLU A 61 -1.68 10.43 4.98
CA GLU A 61 -0.43 10.92 4.40
C GLU A 61 -0.59 11.31 2.92
N LEU A 62 -1.29 10.50 2.13
CA LEU A 62 -1.58 10.82 0.72
C LEU A 62 -2.43 12.10 0.59
N GLU A 63 -3.44 12.25 1.44
CA GLU A 63 -4.24 13.46 1.54
C GLU A 63 -3.36 14.67 1.91
N HIS A 64 -2.46 14.53 2.89
CA HIS A 64 -1.53 15.57 3.28
C HIS A 64 -0.64 16.01 2.12
N ILE A 65 -0.01 15.07 1.42
CA ILE A 65 0.87 15.36 0.27
C ILE A 65 0.11 16.11 -0.82
N ARG A 66 -1.12 15.69 -1.13
CA ARG A 66 -2.00 16.36 -2.11
C ARG A 66 -2.26 17.83 -1.78
N TYR A 67 -2.29 18.20 -0.50
CA TYR A 67 -2.60 19.57 -0.07
C TYR A 67 -1.37 20.42 0.28
N THR A 68 -0.17 19.85 0.38
CA THR A 68 0.99 20.56 0.95
C THR A 68 2.21 20.72 0.05
N SER A 69 2.33 19.98 -1.07
CA SER A 69 3.63 19.86 -1.75
C SER A 69 3.63 20.21 -3.24
N ASP A 70 4.58 21.08 -3.64
CA ASP A 70 5.04 21.26 -5.04
C ASP A 70 5.92 20.07 -5.54
N ILE A 71 6.26 19.11 -4.64
CA ILE A 71 7.16 17.97 -4.88
C ILE A 71 6.43 16.64 -4.62
N GLU A 72 5.31 16.42 -5.32
CA GLU A 72 4.41 15.28 -5.05
C GLU A 72 5.07 13.90 -5.23
N HIS A 73 5.93 13.73 -6.24
CA HIS A 73 6.32 12.39 -6.69
C HIS A 73 7.23 11.62 -5.73
N GLN A 74 8.18 12.30 -5.07
CA GLN A 74 9.13 11.62 -4.16
C GLN A 74 8.49 11.27 -2.82
N GLU A 75 7.58 12.12 -2.31
CA GLU A 75 6.92 11.89 -1.03
C GLU A 75 5.90 10.75 -1.12
N ILE A 76 5.14 10.68 -2.23
CA ILE A 76 4.21 9.57 -2.48
C ILE A 76 4.99 8.25 -2.55
N ALA A 77 6.09 8.22 -3.29
CA ALA A 77 6.89 7.00 -3.40
C ALA A 77 7.42 6.55 -2.04
N ARG A 78 7.94 7.48 -1.24
CA ARG A 78 8.42 7.17 0.11
C ARG A 78 7.32 6.63 1.02
N ALA A 79 6.13 7.23 1.01
CA ALA A 79 5.01 6.81 1.84
C ALA A 79 4.52 5.40 1.46
N VAL A 80 4.32 5.17 0.15
CA VAL A 80 3.80 3.89 -0.35
C VAL A 80 4.86 2.79 -0.23
N ASP A 81 6.12 3.04 -0.58
CA ASP A 81 7.19 2.05 -0.45
C ASP A 81 7.40 1.64 1.01
N GLY A 82 7.35 2.59 1.96
CA GLY A 82 7.42 2.29 3.38
C GLY A 82 6.28 1.38 3.86
N TYR A 83 5.06 1.64 3.39
CA TYR A 83 3.90 0.79 3.63
C TYR A 83 4.08 -0.62 3.03
N LEU A 84 4.47 -0.71 1.77
CA LEU A 84 4.63 -1.97 1.05
C LEU A 84 5.78 -2.81 1.63
N VAL A 85 6.92 -2.22 1.96
CA VAL A 85 8.02 -2.95 2.64
C VAL A 85 7.57 -3.57 3.96
N THR A 86 6.64 -2.92 4.66
CA THR A 86 6.12 -3.41 5.95
C THR A 86 5.15 -4.59 5.79
N PHE A 87 4.24 -4.53 4.81
CA PHE A 87 3.11 -5.47 4.71
C PHE A 87 3.10 -6.34 3.46
N ALA A 88 3.68 -5.88 2.35
CA ALA A 88 3.91 -6.66 1.14
C ALA A 88 5.19 -7.49 1.31
N ARG A 89 5.21 -8.39 2.31
CA ARG A 89 6.23 -9.44 2.29
C ARG A 89 6.10 -10.22 0.98
N PRO A 90 7.21 -10.69 0.39
CA PRO A 90 7.12 -11.59 -0.74
C PRO A 90 6.25 -12.77 -0.33
N GLN A 91 5.09 -12.92 -0.97
CA GLN A 91 4.38 -14.18 -0.94
C GLN A 91 5.34 -15.20 -1.55
N THR A 92 6.06 -15.95 -0.73
CA THR A 92 6.66 -17.21 -1.17
C THR A 92 5.52 -18.15 -1.52
N ARG A 93 4.92 -17.96 -2.68
CA ARG A 93 4.10 -18.95 -3.35
C ARG A 93 5.09 -20.03 -3.80
N ASN A 94 5.31 -21.03 -2.94
CA ASN A 94 6.14 -22.21 -3.20
C ASN A 94 7.66 -22.01 -3.28
N GLY A 95 8.27 -21.31 -2.33
CA GLY A 95 9.73 -21.42 -2.08
C GLY A 95 10.65 -21.05 -3.25
N ARG A 96 10.17 -20.25 -4.21
CA ARG A 96 11.00 -19.69 -5.27
C ARG A 96 11.00 -18.18 -5.12
N GLU A 97 12.11 -17.66 -4.62
CA GLU A 97 12.49 -16.27 -4.78
C GLU A 97 12.52 -15.97 -6.28
N THR A 98 11.53 -15.24 -6.78
CA THR A 98 11.69 -14.52 -8.04
C THR A 98 12.64 -13.36 -7.77
N ALA A 99 13.92 -13.60 -8.02
CA ALA A 99 14.91 -12.56 -8.16
C ALA A 99 14.42 -11.55 -9.20
N LEU A 100 14.16 -10.32 -8.76
CA LEU A 100 14.01 -9.19 -9.66
C LEU A 100 15.37 -8.96 -10.33
N ARG A 101 15.41 -9.17 -11.65
CA ARG A 101 16.46 -8.67 -12.54
C ARG A 101 15.98 -7.39 -13.19
#